data_AF-A0A453NHL9-F1
#
_entry.id   AF-A0A453NHL9-F1
#
_cell.length_a   1.000
_cell.length_b   1.000
_cell.length_c   1.000
_cell.angle_alpha   90.00
_cell.angle_beta   90.00
_cell.angle_gamma   90.00
#
_symmetry.space_group_name_H-M   'P 1'
#
loop_
_entity.id
_entity.type
_entity.pdbx_description
1 polymer ?
#
loop_
_entity_poly.entity_id
_entity_poly.type
_entity_poly.pdbx_seq_one_letter_code
_entity_poly.pdbx_strand_id
1 'polypeptide(L)'
;VLHPFASSVCVNDAIWKMYFNELLPLFTADGDDGNYAETVALDFACLQALSRRIHCGKYVAEVKFKDAPQDYSPPIRAKDTNALMNLLTFTAVEEKVKKRVEKKARIFGQNVTLEDSVGKQDGDACDSHCKVDPKVLSKLYDLWVMPLTKDVEVEYLLRHLD
;
A
#
# COMPACT_ATOMS: atom_id res chain seq x y z
N VAL A 1 -15.01 14.27 11.42
CA VAL A 1 -13.53 14.35 11.23
C VAL A 1 -13.21 14.62 9.78
N LEU A 2 -13.71 13.81 8.84
CA LEU A 2 -13.57 14.04 7.40
C LEU A 2 -14.70 14.91 6.83
N HIS A 3 -14.47 15.55 5.69
CA HIS A 3 -15.48 16.28 4.93
C HIS A 3 -16.55 15.29 4.39
N PRO A 4 -17.85 15.52 4.62
CA PRO A 4 -18.89 14.53 4.30
C PRO A 4 -18.91 14.14 2.82
N PHE A 5 -18.83 15.10 1.90
CA PHE A 5 -18.88 14.84 0.47
C PHE A 5 -17.62 14.14 -0.05
N ALA A 6 -16.44 14.60 0.39
CA ALA A 6 -15.15 14.00 0.04
C ALA A 6 -14.98 12.58 0.61
N SER A 7 -15.70 12.24 1.69
CA SER A 7 -15.62 10.91 2.30
C SER A 7 -16.18 9.77 1.43
N SER A 8 -16.96 10.10 0.38
CA SER A 8 -17.55 9.14 -0.56
C SER A 8 -16.54 8.49 -1.53
N VAL A 9 -15.30 8.99 -1.61
CA VAL A 9 -14.26 8.46 -2.51
C VAL A 9 -14.01 6.97 -2.26
N CYS A 10 -14.03 6.16 -3.32
CA CYS A 10 -13.82 4.72 -3.25
C CYS A 10 -13.05 4.23 -4.49
N VAL A 11 -11.96 3.50 -4.27
CA VAL A 11 -11.12 2.89 -5.33
C VAL A 11 -11.09 1.36 -5.24
N ASN A 12 -12.09 0.75 -4.58
CA ASN A 12 -12.13 -0.71 -4.40
C ASN A 12 -12.12 -1.50 -5.71
N ASP A 13 -12.71 -0.97 -6.79
CA ASP A 13 -12.66 -1.63 -8.11
C ASP A 13 -11.24 -1.75 -8.66
N ALA A 14 -10.40 -0.73 -8.43
CA ALA A 14 -8.99 -0.76 -8.81
C ALA A 14 -8.20 -1.74 -7.92
N ILE A 15 -8.48 -1.73 -6.61
CA ILE A 15 -7.85 -2.66 -5.65
C ILE A 15 -8.19 -4.11 -6.00
N TRP A 16 -9.44 -4.39 -6.34
CA TRP A 16 -9.90 -5.72 -6.74
C TRP A 16 -9.13 -6.22 -7.97
N LYS A 17 -9.09 -5.40 -9.03
CA LYS A 17 -8.39 -5.74 -10.28
C LYS A 17 -6.90 -5.95 -10.05
N MET A 18 -6.25 -5.05 -9.31
CA MET A 18 -4.84 -5.15 -8.97
C MET A 18 -4.55 -6.42 -8.17
N TYR A 19 -5.37 -6.72 -7.16
CA TYR A 19 -5.18 -7.89 -6.31
C TYR A 19 -5.17 -9.19 -7.11
N PHE A 20 -6.24 -9.45 -7.88
CA PHE A 20 -6.39 -10.71 -8.59
C PHE A 20 -5.53 -10.81 -9.86
N ASN A 21 -5.37 -9.72 -10.61
CA ASN A 21 -4.72 -9.77 -11.91
C ASN A 21 -3.21 -9.55 -11.84
N GLU A 22 -2.73 -8.84 -10.82
CA GLU A 22 -1.32 -8.41 -10.74
C GLU A 22 -0.61 -8.93 -9.49
N LEU A 23 -1.24 -8.84 -8.31
CA LEU A 23 -0.57 -9.18 -7.06
C LEU A 23 -0.57 -10.68 -6.78
N LEU A 24 -1.74 -11.35 -6.86
CA LEU A 24 -1.91 -12.76 -6.51
C LEU A 24 -0.86 -13.66 -7.18
N PRO A 25 -0.61 -13.56 -8.52
CA PRO A 25 0.39 -14.40 -9.19
C PRO A 25 1.84 -14.15 -8.74
N LEU A 26 2.13 -13.05 -8.04
CA LEU A 26 3.50 -12.73 -7.61
C LEU A 26 3.89 -13.37 -6.29
N PHE A 27 2.93 -13.82 -5.47
CA PHE A 27 3.21 -14.42 -4.17
C PHE A 27 2.55 -15.78 -3.94
N THR A 28 1.83 -16.31 -4.93
CA THR A 28 1.29 -17.67 -4.92
C THR A 28 1.98 -18.54 -5.96
N ALA A 29 2.08 -19.85 -5.69
CA ALA A 29 2.53 -20.83 -6.67
C ALA A 29 1.36 -21.28 -7.55
N ASP A 30 1.66 -21.66 -8.80
CA ASP A 30 0.67 -22.31 -9.66
C ASP A 30 0.32 -23.70 -9.09
N GLY A 31 -0.98 -24.01 -9.05
CA GLY A 31 -1.48 -25.30 -8.58
C GLY A 31 -2.91 -25.23 -8.07
N ASP A 32 -3.43 -26.38 -7.66
CA ASP A 32 -4.73 -26.51 -6.99
C ASP A 32 -4.57 -27.51 -5.85
N ASP A 33 -4.74 -27.03 -4.62
CA ASP A 33 -4.64 -27.82 -3.39
C ASP A 33 -6.02 -28.15 -2.80
N GLY A 34 -7.11 -27.73 -3.45
CA GLY A 34 -8.49 -27.94 -3.02
C GLY A 34 -8.96 -27.06 -1.84
N ASN A 35 -8.14 -26.16 -1.31
CA ASN A 35 -8.44 -25.38 -0.10
C ASN A 35 -9.25 -24.09 -0.36
N TYR A 36 -10.20 -24.13 -1.30
CA TYR A 36 -10.89 -22.94 -1.82
C TYR A 36 -11.58 -22.07 -0.76
N ALA A 37 -12.22 -22.69 0.24
CA ALA A 37 -12.93 -21.95 1.30
C ALA A 37 -11.95 -21.15 2.18
N GLU A 38 -10.77 -21.70 2.45
CA GLU A 38 -9.72 -21.03 3.19
C GLU A 38 -9.07 -19.94 2.34
N THR A 39 -8.79 -20.22 1.06
CA THR A 39 -8.24 -19.25 0.10
C THR A 39 -9.11 -18.01 0.03
N VAL A 40 -10.42 -18.15 -0.20
CA VAL A 40 -11.33 -16.98 -0.32
C VAL A 40 -11.39 -16.17 0.99
N ALA A 41 -11.30 -16.82 2.15
CA ALA A 41 -11.25 -16.12 3.43
C ALA A 41 -9.95 -15.31 3.60
N LEU A 42 -8.81 -15.87 3.18
CA LEU A 42 -7.50 -15.19 3.20
C LEU A 42 -7.46 -14.04 2.18
N ASP A 43 -7.99 -14.25 0.97
CA ASP A 43 -8.11 -13.22 -0.06
C ASP A 43 -8.91 -12.02 0.45
N PHE A 44 -10.05 -12.31 1.10
CA PHE A 44 -10.88 -11.27 1.69
C PHE A 44 -10.14 -10.48 2.78
N ALA A 45 -9.37 -11.16 3.64
CA ALA A 45 -8.55 -10.50 4.65
C ALA A 45 -7.49 -9.58 4.01
N CYS A 46 -6.83 -10.02 2.94
CA CYS A 46 -5.89 -9.20 2.18
C CYS A 46 -6.56 -7.97 1.56
N LEU A 47 -7.69 -8.16 0.87
CA LEU A 47 -8.46 -7.09 0.25
C LEU A 47 -8.93 -6.05 1.28
N GLN A 48 -9.42 -6.50 2.44
CA GLN A 48 -9.81 -5.60 3.54
C GLN A 48 -8.63 -4.79 4.07
N ALA A 49 -7.46 -5.41 4.25
CA ALA A 49 -6.26 -4.73 4.73
C ALA A 49 -5.76 -3.69 3.72
N LEU A 50 -5.71 -4.05 2.43
CA LEU A 50 -5.33 -3.16 1.33
C LEU A 50 -6.30 -1.98 1.21
N SER A 51 -7.61 -2.27 1.15
CA SER A 51 -8.66 -1.26 1.07
C SER A 51 -8.58 -0.29 2.23
N ARG A 52 -8.44 -0.78 3.46
CA ARG A 52 -8.29 0.09 4.64
C ARG A 52 -7.06 0.98 4.52
N ARG A 53 -5.89 0.41 4.19
CA ARG A 53 -4.64 1.17 4.09
C ARG A 53 -4.72 2.25 3.01
N ILE A 54 -5.25 1.93 1.84
CA ILE A 54 -5.36 2.84 0.71
C ILE A 54 -6.36 3.96 1.04
N HIS A 55 -7.54 3.61 1.56
CA HIS A 55 -8.55 4.61 1.92
C HIS A 55 -8.22 5.43 3.17
N CYS A 56 -7.24 5.01 3.98
CA CYS A 56 -6.66 5.89 5.00
C CYS A 56 -6.08 7.19 4.39
N GLY A 57 -5.81 7.22 3.08
CA GLY A 57 -5.48 8.44 2.32
C GLY A 57 -6.45 9.60 2.58
N LYS A 58 -7.75 9.33 2.83
CA LYS A 58 -8.72 10.39 3.20
C LYS A 58 -8.30 11.16 4.45
N TYR A 59 -7.82 10.45 5.47
CA TYR A 59 -7.34 11.06 6.70
C TYR A 59 -5.99 11.75 6.51
N VAL A 60 -5.11 11.16 5.69
CA VAL A 60 -3.81 11.78 5.34
C VAL A 60 -4.03 13.11 4.64
N ALA A 61 -4.91 13.14 3.64
CA ALA A 61 -5.30 14.35 2.92
C ALA A 61 -5.91 15.39 3.85
N GLU A 62 -6.84 15.00 4.73
CA GLU A 62 -7.43 15.90 5.72
C GLU A 62 -6.40 16.54 6.65
N VAL A 63 -5.43 15.74 7.14
CA VAL A 63 -4.35 16.24 7.99
C VAL A 63 -3.45 17.21 7.23
N LYS A 64 -3.05 16.87 6.00
CA LYS A 64 -2.20 17.74 5.16
C LYS A 64 -2.91 19.05 4.79
N PHE A 65 -4.20 19.00 4.47
CA PHE A 65 -4.98 20.20 4.19
C PHE A 65 -5.07 21.12 5.41
N LYS A 66 -5.28 20.56 6.62
CA LYS A 66 -5.31 21.35 7.86
C LYS A 66 -3.97 21.98 8.21
N ASP A 67 -2.88 21.32 7.89
CA ASP A 67 -1.51 21.81 8.14
C ASP A 67 -1.16 23.00 7.24
N ALA A 68 -1.53 22.93 5.94
CA ALA A 68 -1.17 23.95 4.95
C ALA A 68 -2.33 24.30 3.99
N PRO A 69 -3.47 24.83 4.48
CA PRO A 69 -4.66 25.04 3.65
C PRO A 69 -4.43 26.03 2.51
N GLN A 70 -3.56 27.02 2.69
CA GLN A 70 -3.18 27.99 1.66
C GLN A 70 -2.47 27.37 0.45
N ASP A 71 -1.74 26.26 0.64
CA ASP A 71 -0.99 25.61 -0.44
C ASP A 71 -1.91 24.68 -1.26
N TYR A 72 -2.88 24.03 -0.60
CA TYR A 72 -3.82 23.13 -1.25
C TYR A 72 -5.06 23.83 -1.82
N SER A 73 -5.50 24.97 -1.27
CA SER A 73 -6.73 25.64 -1.72
C SER A 73 -6.68 26.12 -3.18
N PRO A 74 -5.59 26.74 -3.69
CA PRO A 74 -5.50 27.14 -5.09
C PRO A 74 -5.62 25.98 -6.08
N PRO A 75 -4.84 24.88 -5.97
CA PRO A 75 -4.98 23.76 -6.91
C PRO A 75 -6.30 23.02 -6.77
N ILE A 76 -6.92 22.96 -5.58
CA ILE A 76 -8.29 22.40 -5.42
C ILE A 76 -9.30 23.21 -6.22
N ARG A 77 -9.30 24.55 -6.08
CA ARG A 77 -10.24 25.43 -6.81
C ARG A 77 -10.02 25.38 -8.32
N ALA A 78 -8.78 25.26 -8.76
CA ALA A 78 -8.42 25.10 -10.17
C ALA A 78 -8.68 23.69 -10.71
N LYS A 79 -9.04 22.72 -9.85
CA LYS A 79 -9.15 21.28 -10.16
C LYS A 79 -7.87 20.72 -10.79
N ASP A 80 -6.70 21.22 -10.36
CA ASP A 80 -5.40 20.81 -10.87
C ASP A 80 -4.90 19.57 -10.11
N THR A 81 -5.20 18.39 -10.67
CA THR A 81 -4.80 17.10 -10.11
C THR A 81 -3.29 16.89 -10.10
N ASN A 82 -2.57 17.44 -11.08
CA ASN A 82 -1.12 17.31 -11.20
C ASN A 82 -0.42 18.13 -10.13
N ALA A 83 -0.86 19.36 -9.90
CA ALA A 83 -0.33 20.19 -8.82
C ALA A 83 -0.57 19.53 -7.45
N LEU A 84 -1.75 18.95 -7.21
CA LEU A 84 -2.02 18.20 -5.98
C LEU A 84 -1.12 16.97 -5.85
N MET A 85 -0.97 16.17 -6.90
CA MET A 85 -0.11 14.98 -6.88
C MET A 85 1.35 15.33 -6.56
N ASN A 86 1.85 16.45 -7.11
CA ASN A 86 3.20 16.93 -6.84
C ASN A 86 3.37 17.36 -5.37
N LEU A 87 2.41 18.09 -4.79
CA LEU A 87 2.42 18.47 -3.38
C LEU A 87 2.38 17.27 -2.43
N LEU A 88 1.70 16.20 -2.83
CA LEU A 88 1.53 15.00 -2.01
C LEU A 88 2.70 14.02 -2.10
N THR A 89 3.56 14.15 -3.11
CA THR A 89 4.65 13.21 -3.38
C THR A 89 5.91 13.58 -2.60
N PHE A 90 6.27 12.74 -1.62
CA PHE A 90 7.49 12.87 -0.82
C PHE A 90 8.41 11.68 -1.06
N THR A 91 9.23 11.74 -2.10
CA THR A 91 10.09 10.63 -2.56
C THR A 91 10.96 10.04 -1.44
N ALA A 92 11.56 10.87 -0.60
CA ALA A 92 12.37 10.41 0.54
C ALA A 92 11.57 9.59 1.57
N VAL A 93 10.27 9.87 1.73
CA VAL A 93 9.37 9.10 2.61
C VAL A 93 8.98 7.80 1.93
N GLU A 94 8.65 7.83 0.63
CA GLU A 94 8.30 6.64 -0.15
C GLU A 94 9.43 5.61 -0.13
N GLU A 95 10.68 6.04 -0.36
CA GLU A 95 11.85 5.16 -0.29
C GLU A 95 12.07 4.54 1.10
N LYS A 96 11.82 5.31 2.17
CA LYS A 96 11.85 4.77 3.54
C LYS A 96 10.74 3.75 3.77
N VAL A 97 9.56 3.96 3.19
CA VAL A 97 8.44 3.01 3.29
C VAL A 97 8.80 1.70 2.59
N LYS A 98 9.34 1.73 1.36
CA LYS A 98 9.78 0.54 0.62
C LYS A 98 10.77 -0.30 1.42
N LYS A 99 11.86 0.33 1.89
CA LYS A 99 12.90 -0.34 2.70
C LYS A 99 12.33 -0.93 3.99
N ARG A 100 11.41 -0.21 4.65
CA ARG A 100 10.78 -0.68 5.88
C ARG A 100 9.84 -1.86 5.65
N VAL A 101 9.08 -1.85 4.57
CA VAL A 101 8.18 -2.96 4.19
C VAL A 101 8.99 -4.21 3.90
N GLU A 102 10.05 -4.08 3.10
CA GLU A 102 10.95 -5.19 2.81
C GLU A 102 11.59 -5.77 4.09
N LYS A 103 12.09 -4.91 4.99
CA LYS A 103 12.64 -5.35 6.28
C LYS A 103 11.61 -6.11 7.12
N LYS A 104 10.36 -5.64 7.18
CA LYS A 104 9.29 -6.34 7.89
C LYS A 104 8.97 -7.68 7.25
N ALA A 105 8.92 -7.75 5.92
CA ALA A 105 8.71 -9.00 5.20
C ALA A 105 9.78 -10.04 5.53
N ARG A 106 11.07 -9.63 5.56
CA ARG A 106 12.18 -10.50 5.98
C ARG A 106 11.99 -11.01 7.41
N ILE A 107 11.65 -10.13 8.35
CA ILE A 107 11.50 -10.47 9.77
C ILE A 107 10.30 -11.40 10.04
N PHE A 108 9.16 -11.18 9.38
CA PHE A 108 7.96 -12.00 9.62
C PHE A 108 7.87 -13.23 8.70
N GLY A 109 8.56 -13.21 7.56
CA GLY A 109 8.60 -14.31 6.61
C GLY A 109 9.63 -15.37 6.93
N GLN A 110 10.60 -15.09 7.80
CA GLN A 110 11.62 -16.06 8.22
C GLN A 110 11.02 -17.21 9.03
N ASN A 111 11.57 -18.41 8.87
CA ASN A 111 11.29 -19.50 9.80
C ASN A 111 12.13 -19.32 11.06
N VAL A 112 11.45 -19.30 12.21
CA VAL A 112 12.09 -19.11 13.52
C VAL A 112 12.41 -20.48 14.13
N THR A 113 13.69 -20.76 14.35
CA THR A 113 14.19 -22.00 14.97
C THR A 113 14.96 -21.68 16.25
N LEU A 114 15.01 -22.63 17.19
CA LEU A 114 15.70 -22.46 18.49
C LEU A 114 17.22 -22.34 18.35
N GLU A 115 17.79 -22.90 17.29
CA GLU A 115 19.19 -22.72 16.93
C GLU A 115 19.31 -21.45 16.09
N ASP A 116 19.70 -20.34 16.73
CA ASP A 116 20.25 -19.20 15.99
C ASP A 116 21.41 -19.74 15.17
N SER A 117 21.32 -19.64 13.85
CA SER A 117 22.31 -20.19 12.93
C SER A 117 23.67 -19.51 13.16
N VAL A 118 24.45 -20.02 14.11
CA VAL A 118 25.85 -19.67 14.36
C VAL A 118 26.62 -20.12 13.11
N GLY A 119 26.86 -19.20 12.19
CA GLY A 119 27.79 -19.41 11.08
C GLY A 119 27.22 -19.35 9.65
N LYS A 120 26.26 -18.48 9.34
CA LYS A 120 26.03 -18.09 7.93
C LYS A 120 26.71 -16.75 7.65
N GLN A 121 27.83 -16.85 6.92
CA GLN A 121 28.63 -15.72 6.42
C GLN A 121 27.77 -14.75 5.60
N ASP A 122 28.15 -13.48 5.70
CA ASP A 122 27.69 -12.35 4.91
C ASP A 122 27.49 -12.71 3.44
N GLY A 123 26.28 -12.52 2.91
CA GLY A 123 26.09 -12.49 1.46
C GLY A 123 24.68 -12.80 0.97
N ASP A 124 24.18 -14.03 1.18
CA ASP A 124 23.18 -14.55 0.22
C ASP A 124 22.16 -15.56 0.78
N ALA A 125 22.21 -15.92 2.06
CA ALA A 125 21.37 -16.99 2.62
C ALA A 125 20.06 -16.54 3.30
N CYS A 126 19.71 -15.25 3.23
CA CYS A 126 18.51 -14.68 3.86
C CYS A 126 17.27 -14.69 2.93
N ASP A 127 17.45 -14.61 1.61
CA ASP A 127 16.32 -14.64 0.67
C ASP A 127 15.74 -16.04 0.51
N SER A 128 16.54 -17.10 0.69
CA SER A 128 16.16 -18.49 0.36
C SER A 128 15.20 -19.17 1.37
N HIS A 129 14.71 -18.48 2.40
CA HIS A 129 13.89 -19.08 3.45
C HIS A 129 12.69 -18.24 3.90
N CYS A 130 12.39 -17.14 3.20
CA CYS A 130 11.17 -16.38 3.46
C CYS A 130 9.98 -17.05 2.77
N LYS A 131 8.85 -17.19 3.49
CA LYS A 131 7.61 -17.76 2.92
C LYS A 131 7.06 -16.97 1.73
N VAL A 132 7.35 -15.67 1.67
CA VAL A 132 7.03 -14.77 0.56
C VAL A 132 8.27 -13.94 0.27
N ASP A 133 8.58 -13.71 -1.00
CA ASP A 133 9.70 -12.86 -1.41
C ASP A 133 9.51 -11.43 -0.86
N PRO A 134 10.44 -10.94 -0.01
CA PRO A 134 10.39 -9.58 0.51
C PRO A 134 10.33 -8.48 -0.57
N LYS A 135 10.91 -8.73 -1.75
CA LYS A 135 10.93 -7.78 -2.87
C LYS A 135 9.55 -7.61 -3.50
N VAL A 136 8.72 -8.66 -3.50
CA VAL A 136 7.33 -8.59 -3.98
C VAL A 136 6.53 -7.59 -3.13
N LEU A 137 6.72 -7.58 -1.81
CA LEU A 137 6.05 -6.62 -0.94
C LEU A 137 6.55 -5.19 -1.11
N SER A 138 7.85 -5.00 -1.37
CA SER A 138 8.40 -3.69 -1.72
C SER A 138 7.78 -3.16 -3.03
N LYS A 139 7.73 -4.02 -4.06
CA LYS A 139 7.08 -3.72 -5.36
C LYS A 139 5.59 -3.44 -5.20
N LEU A 140 4.89 -4.19 -4.35
CA LEU A 140 3.47 -3.97 -4.05
C LEU A 140 3.22 -2.55 -3.54
N TYR A 141 4.06 -2.10 -2.61
CA TYR A 141 3.92 -0.76 -2.06
C TYR A 141 4.25 0.33 -3.08
N ASP A 142 5.27 0.12 -3.91
CA ASP A 142 5.72 1.09 -4.91
C ASP A 142 4.72 1.27 -6.05
N LEU A 143 4.28 0.17 -6.65
CA LEU A 143 3.48 0.22 -7.88
C LEU A 143 1.99 0.45 -7.62
N TRP A 144 1.46 -0.03 -6.50
CA TRP A 144 0.02 -0.05 -6.30
C TRP A 144 -0.43 0.64 -5.01
N VAL A 145 0.10 0.26 -3.84
CA VAL A 145 -0.45 0.79 -2.57
C VAL A 145 -0.21 2.29 -2.44
N MET A 146 1.01 2.78 -2.66
CA MET A 146 1.30 4.22 -2.54
C MET A 146 0.61 5.05 -3.63
N PRO A 147 0.65 4.68 -4.92
CA PRO A 147 -0.08 5.40 -5.97
C PRO A 147 -1.58 5.47 -5.72
N LEU A 148 -2.24 4.33 -5.44
CA LEU A 148 -3.68 4.32 -5.17
C LEU A 148 -4.04 5.11 -3.90
N THR A 149 -3.16 5.15 -2.89
CA THR A 149 -3.37 6.01 -1.71
C THR A 149 -3.33 7.48 -2.11
N LYS A 150 -2.38 7.88 -2.96
CA LYS A 150 -2.28 9.26 -3.46
C LYS A 150 -3.46 9.63 -4.34
N ASP A 151 -3.98 8.70 -5.16
CA ASP A 151 -5.20 8.92 -5.94
C ASP A 151 -6.40 9.21 -5.01
N VAL A 152 -6.54 8.44 -3.91
CA VAL A 152 -7.56 8.73 -2.89
C VAL A 152 -7.34 10.08 -2.23
N GLU A 153 -6.10 10.47 -1.93
CA GLU A 153 -5.78 11.78 -1.35
C GLU A 153 -6.18 12.92 -2.30
N VAL A 154 -5.86 12.82 -3.60
CA VAL A 154 -6.22 13.81 -4.62
C VAL A 154 -7.73 13.89 -4.78
N GLU A 155 -8.42 12.77 -4.98
CA GLU A 155 -9.88 12.73 -5.13
C GLU A 155 -10.61 13.28 -3.89
N TYR A 156 -10.05 13.06 -2.70
CA TYR A 156 -10.57 13.64 -1.46
C TYR A 156 -10.41 15.16 -1.45
N LEU A 157 -9.22 15.68 -1.77
CA LEU A 157 -8.93 17.12 -1.76
C LEU A 157 -9.75 17.89 -2.79
N LEU A 158 -9.95 17.32 -3.99
CA LEU A 158 -10.77 17.94 -5.04
C LEU A 158 -12.21 18.22 -4.60
N ARG A 159 -12.74 17.40 -3.69
CA ARG A 159 -14.12 17.48 -3.16
C ARG A 159 -14.18 18.11 -1.76
N HIS A 160 -13.06 18.66 -1.28
CA HIS A 160 -12.93 19.15 0.09
C HIS A 160 -13.49 20.57 0.27
N LEU A 161 -13.48 21.38 -0.79
CA LEU A 161 -13.98 22.77 -0.77
C LEU A 161 -15.40 22.91 -1.36
N ASP A 162 -16.03 21.79 -1.72
CA ASP A 162 -17.40 21.73 -2.23
C ASP A 162 -18.44 21.79 -1.10
#